data_AF-F0GC63-F1
#
_entry.id   AF-F0GC63-F1
#
_cell.length_a   1.000
_cell.length_b   1.000
_cell.length_c   1.000
_cell.angle_alpha   90.00
_cell.angle_beta   90.00
_cell.angle_gamma   90.00
#
_symmetry.space_group_name_H-M   'P 1'
#
loop_
_entity.id
_entity.type
_entity.pdbx_description
1 polymer ?
#
loop_
_entity_poly.entity_id
_entity_poly.type
_entity_poly.pdbx_seq_one_letter_code
_entity_poly.pdbx_strand_id
1 'polypeptide(L)'
;MQLDALHFTPWLSLAGGVLIGFAVAWLLAFNGRIAGISGIIGGLLASGRSERGWRAAFVAGLIAAPLAMRIAGEAAAPQVDAGWL
;
A
#
# COMPACT_ATOMS: atom_id res chain seq x y z
N MET A 1 -22.87 24.14 7.58
CA MET A 1 -21.58 23.47 7.35
C MET A 1 -20.95 23.21 8.71
N GLN A 2 -21.25 22.05 9.31
CA GLN A 2 -20.55 21.59 10.51
C GLN A 2 -19.39 20.71 10.02
N LEU A 3 -18.16 21.07 10.40
CA LEU A 3 -17.01 20.21 10.13
C LEU A 3 -17.07 19.06 11.12
N ASP A 4 -17.11 17.82 10.64
CA ASP A 4 -16.98 16.61 11.48
C ASP A 4 -15.55 16.47 12.00
N ALA A 5 -15.17 17.38 12.90
CA ALA A 5 -13.87 17.41 13.55
C ALA A 5 -13.61 16.14 14.40
N LEU A 6 -14.65 15.37 14.72
CA LEU A 6 -14.57 14.10 15.45
C LEU A 6 -14.02 12.95 14.59
N HIS A 7 -14.33 12.92 13.30
CA HIS A 7 -13.84 11.87 12.38
C HIS A 7 -12.56 12.30 11.65
N PHE A 8 -12.27 13.60 11.64
CA PHE A 8 -11.07 14.12 11.00
C PHE A 8 -9.82 13.80 11.84
N THR A 9 -9.00 12.88 11.34
CA THR A 9 -7.75 12.44 11.99
C THR A 9 -6.51 12.97 11.24
N PRO A 10 -6.23 14.29 11.32
CA PRO A 10 -5.24 14.94 10.46
C PRO A 10 -3.83 14.36 10.63
N TRP A 11 -3.45 14.06 11.87
CA TRP A 11 -2.09 13.59 12.15
C TRP A 11 -1.88 12.13 11.71
N LEU A 12 -2.87 11.26 11.93
CA LEU A 12 -2.84 9.87 11.49
C LEU A 12 -2.82 9.77 9.97
N SER A 13 -3.66 10.56 9.29
CA SER A 13 -3.71 10.63 7.82
C SER A 13 -2.39 11.12 7.23
N LEU A 14 -1.79 12.16 7.83
CA LEU A 14 -0.49 12.68 7.42
C LEU A 14 0.62 11.64 7.63
N ALA A 15 0.64 10.96 8.79
CA ALA A 15 1.63 9.93 9.09
C ALA A 15 1.55 8.76 8.09
N GLY A 16 0.34 8.30 7.77
CA GLY A 16 0.13 7.29 6.74
C GLY A 16 0.60 7.75 5.35
N GLY A 17 0.27 8.99 4.97
CA GLY A 17 0.72 9.57 3.69
C GLY A 17 2.25 9.68 3.58
N VAL A 18 2.91 10.14 4.64
CA VAL A 18 4.39 10.22 4.70
C VAL A 18 5.01 8.83 4.60
N LEU A 19 4.46 7.84 5.31
CA LEU A 19 4.95 6.45 5.26
C LEU A 19 4.86 5.87 3.84
N ILE A 20 3.73 6.06 3.16
CA ILE A 20 3.52 5.59 1.78
C ILE A 20 4.46 6.34 0.83
N GLY A 21 4.55 7.67 0.95
CA GLY A 21 5.45 8.49 0.12
C GLY A 21 6.91 8.06 0.27
N PHE A 22 7.34 7.78 1.50
CA PHE A 22 8.69 7.29 1.79
C PHE A 22 8.94 5.91 1.17
N ALA A 23 7.99 4.98 1.28
CA ALA A 23 8.10 3.66 0.65
C ALA A 23 8.24 3.75 -0.88
N VAL A 24 7.46 4.62 -1.53
CA VAL A 24 7.54 4.84 -2.97
C VAL A 24 8.86 5.50 -3.37
N ALA A 25 9.31 6.53 -2.64
CA ALA A 25 10.59 7.19 -2.87
C ALA A 25 11.76 6.20 -2.73
N TRP A 26 11.71 5.33 -1.72
CA TRP A 26 12.69 4.27 -1.53
C TRP A 26 12.71 3.30 -2.71
N LEU A 27 11.54 2.83 -3.16
CA LEU A 27 11.47 1.94 -4.31
C LEU A 27 12.02 2.60 -5.58
N LEU A 28 11.69 3.88 -5.80
CA LEU A 28 12.20 4.65 -6.93
C LEU A 28 13.73 4.80 -6.86
N ALA A 29 14.28 5.10 -5.69
CA ALA A 29 15.72 5.28 -5.51
C ALA A 29 16.52 4.00 -5.72
N PHE A 30 16.04 2.86 -5.19
CA PHE A 30 16.78 1.58 -5.25
C PHE A 30 16.52 0.78 -6.53
N ASN A 31 15.31 0.82 -7.08
CA ASN A 31 14.96 0.09 -8.31
C ASN A 31 14.96 0.97 -9.57
N GLY A 32 15.06 2.30 -9.45
CA GLY A 32 14.99 3.23 -10.58
C GLY A 32 13.63 3.25 -11.28
N ARG A 33 12.60 2.66 -10.66
CA ARG A 33 11.29 2.40 -11.26
C ARG A 33 10.17 2.94 -10.36
N ILE A 34 9.16 3.56 -10.96
CA ILE A 34 7.96 4.01 -10.26
C ILE A 34 7.15 2.78 -9.81
N ALA A 35 6.68 2.80 -8.56
CA ALA A 35 5.87 1.75 -7.93
C ALA A 35 4.47 1.65 -8.56
N GLY A 36 4.35 1.11 -9.77
CA GLY A 36 3.07 0.80 -10.37
C GLY A 36 2.67 -0.64 -10.06
N ILE A 37 1.65 -0.87 -9.23
CA ILE A 37 1.16 -2.23 -8.89
C ILE A 37 0.87 -3.02 -10.18
N SER A 38 0.21 -2.41 -11.18
CA SER A 38 -0.06 -3.04 -12.48
C SER A 38 1.23 -3.40 -13.25
N GLY A 39 2.28 -2.58 -13.14
CA GLY A 39 3.59 -2.85 -13.75
C GLY A 39 4.42 -3.88 -12.98
N ILE A 40 4.25 -3.99 -11.67
CA ILE A 40 4.86 -5.02 -10.83
C ILE A 40 4.19 -6.37 -11.13
N ILE A 41 2.86 -6.43 -11.16
CA ILE A 41 2.12 -7.64 -11.49
C ILE A 41 2.40 -8.05 -12.95
N GLY A 42 2.25 -7.14 -13.91
CA GLY A 42 2.53 -7.43 -15.33
C GLY A 42 4.00 -7.79 -15.58
N GLY A 43 4.92 -7.12 -14.88
CA GLY A 43 6.34 -7.44 -14.93
C GLY A 43 6.67 -8.80 -14.30
N LEU A 44 5.91 -9.30 -13.33
CA LEU A 44 6.11 -10.65 -12.78
C LEU A 44 5.90 -11.73 -13.84
N LEU A 45 4.93 -11.53 -14.75
CA LEU A 45 4.65 -12.45 -15.86
C LEU A 45 5.63 -12.31 -17.03
N ALA A 46 6.10 -11.10 -17.33
CA ALA A 46 6.87 -10.81 -18.55
C ALA A 46 8.39 -10.69 -18.38
N SER A 47 8.92 -10.57 -17.15
CA SER A 47 10.30 -10.10 -16.96
C SER A 47 11.33 -11.18 -16.71
N GLY A 48 12.57 -10.86 -17.11
CA GLY A 48 13.75 -11.69 -16.91
C GLY A 48 14.02 -12.04 -15.44
N ARG A 49 14.73 -13.17 -15.25
CA ARG A 49 14.96 -13.86 -13.97
C ARG A 49 15.52 -12.98 -12.84
N SER A 50 16.24 -11.90 -13.18
CA SER A 50 16.81 -10.93 -12.23
C SER A 50 15.76 -10.02 -11.59
N GLU A 51 14.75 -9.55 -12.33
CA GLU A 51 13.75 -8.61 -11.79
C GLU A 51 12.59 -9.31 -11.05
N ARG A 52 12.46 -10.64 -11.15
CA ARG A 52 11.36 -11.37 -10.49
C ARG A 52 11.48 -11.36 -8.96
N GLY A 53 12.69 -11.33 -8.41
CA GLY A 53 12.93 -11.39 -6.96
C GLY A 53 12.32 -10.21 -6.20
N TRP A 54 12.62 -8.97 -6.60
CA TRP A 54 12.10 -7.79 -5.90
C TRP A 54 10.59 -7.62 -6.09
N ARG A 55 10.06 -7.98 -7.26
CA ARG A 55 8.61 -7.94 -7.53
C ARG A 55 7.85 -8.97 -6.69
N ALA A 56 8.38 -10.18 -6.56
CA ALA A 56 7.81 -11.20 -5.69
C ALA A 56 7.85 -10.76 -4.22
N ALA A 57 8.94 -10.15 -3.76
CA ALA A 57 9.04 -9.59 -2.42
C ALA A 57 8.01 -8.47 -2.17
N PHE A 58 7.77 -7.60 -3.15
CA PHE A 58 6.73 -6.57 -3.06
C PHE A 58 5.33 -7.17 -2.93
N VAL A 59 4.97 -8.14 -3.79
CA VAL A 59 3.67 -8.82 -3.73
C VAL A 59 3.50 -9.60 -2.42
N ALA A 60 4.55 -10.28 -1.97
CA ALA A 60 4.56 -10.95 -0.68
C ALA A 60 4.34 -9.96 0.47
N GLY A 61 4.97 -8.78 0.44
CA GLY A 61 4.74 -7.71 1.40
C GLY A 61 3.29 -7.20 1.39
N LEU A 62 2.70 -7.04 0.21
CA LEU A 62 1.31 -6.61 0.05
C LEU A 62 0.32 -7.59 0.70
N ILE A 63 0.60 -8.90 0.61
CA ILE A 63 -0.20 -9.96 1.23
C ILE A 63 0.10 -10.09 2.72
N ALA A 64 1.37 -10.04 3.09
CA ALA A 64 1.82 -10.21 4.47
C ALA A 64 1.34 -9.08 5.40
N ALA A 65 1.24 -7.84 4.90
CA ALA A 65 0.80 -6.70 5.70
C ALA A 65 -0.61 -6.88 6.32
N PRO A 66 -1.69 -7.14 5.56
CA PRO A 66 -3.02 -7.36 6.15
C PRO A 66 -3.06 -8.63 7.01
N LEU A 67 -2.31 -9.69 6.66
CA LEU A 67 -2.19 -10.90 7.48
C LEU A 67 -1.57 -10.61 8.85
N ALA A 68 -0.48 -9.86 8.89
CA ALA A 68 0.17 -9.43 10.12
C ALA A 68 -0.78 -8.58 10.98
N MET A 69 -1.53 -7.68 10.35
CA MET A 69 -2.53 -6.85 11.02
C MET A 69 -3.65 -7.70 11.64
N ARG A 70 -4.12 -8.73 10.93
CA ARG A 70 -5.09 -9.70 11.47
C ARG A 70 -4.56 -10.45 12.69
N ILE A 71 -3.29 -10.85 12.67
CA ILE A 71 -2.64 -11.54 13.79
C ILE A 71 -2.48 -10.60 15.00
N ALA A 72 -2.23 -9.31 14.76
CA ALA A 72 -2.16 -8.28 15.80
C ALA A 72 -3.52 -7.96 16.46
N GLY A 73 -4.62 -8.56 15.99
CA GLY A 73 -5.97 -8.32 16.52
C GLY A 73 -6.71 -7.16 15.88
N GLU A 74 -6.08 -6.45 14.96
CA GLU A 74 -6.69 -5.36 14.19
C GLU A 74 -7.19 -5.93 12.86
N ALA A 75 -8.47 -6.31 12.82
CA ALA A 75 -9.11 -6.61 11.55
C ALA A 75 -9.31 -5.29 10.80
N ALA A 76 -8.45 -5.02 9.81
CA ALA A 76 -8.70 -4.00 8.80
C ALA A 76 -9.94 -4.42 8.00
N ALA A 77 -11.13 -4.16 8.56
CA ALA A 77 -12.39 -4.29 7.85
C ALA A 77 -12.44 -3.13 6.86
N PRO A 78 -12.36 -3.39 5.54
CA PRO A 78 -12.50 -2.33 4.57
C PRO A 78 -13.90 -1.73 4.73
N GLN A 79 -13.99 -0.49 5.23
CA GLN A 79 -15.23 0.26 5.20
C GLN A 79 -15.47 0.71 3.75
N VAL A 80 -16.38 0.00 3.09
CA VAL A 80 -16.86 0.36 1.75
C VAL A 80 -18.18 1.08 1.94
N ASP A 81 -18.13 2.39 2.09
CA ASP A 81 -19.33 3.24 2.07
C ASP A 81 -19.78 3.39 0.60
N ALA A 82 -20.44 2.36 0.08
CA ALA A 82 -21.06 2.37 -1.25
C ALA A 82 -22.55 2.76 -1.17
N GLY A 83 -22.88 3.74 -0.33
CA GLY A 83 -24.22 4.32 -0.27
C GLY A 83 -24.52 5.08 -1.57
N TRP A 84 -25.32 4.48 -2.45
CA TRP A 84 -25.89 5.10 -3.66
C TRP A 84 -27.26 5.75 -3.40
N LEU A 85 -27.53 6.15 -2.14
CA LEU A 85 -28.74 6.85 -1.72
C LEU A 85 -28.37 8.05 -0.84
#